data_AF-A0A429DVR1-F1
#
_entry.id   AF-A0A429DVR1-F1
#
_cell.length_a   1.000
_cell.length_b   1.000
_cell.length_c   1.000
_cell.angle_alpha   90.00
_cell.angle_beta   90.00
_cell.angle_gamma   90.00
#
_symmetry.space_group_name_H-M   'P 1'
#
loop_
_entity.id
_entity.type
_entity.pdbx_description
1 polymer ?
#
loop_
_entity_poly.entity_id
_entity_poly.type
_entity_poly.pdbx_seq_one_letter_code
_entity_poly.pdbx_strand_id
1 'polypeptide(L)'
;MDTGGLPMLDQRITDCRACPRLVDWREEVARTKRAAFADWTYWGRPVPGFGPPDASLLIVGLAPAAHGGNRTGRMFTGDRSGDVLYQALYDVGLASQPTAVRADDGLELLGVRVTSPVHCAPPA
;
A
#
# COMPACT_ATOMS: atom_id res chain seq x y z
N MET A 1 7.17 10.93 25.90
CA MET A 1 7.50 10.54 24.51
C MET A 1 6.25 10.79 23.70
N ASP A 2 6.39 11.60 22.65
CA ASP A 2 5.32 12.25 21.90
C ASP A 2 4.26 11.24 21.39
N THR A 3 2.98 11.49 21.68
CA THR A 3 1.84 10.63 21.35
C THR A 3 1.42 10.69 19.88
N GLY A 4 2.21 11.33 19.01
CA GLY A 4 2.02 11.33 17.56
C GLY A 4 2.59 10.09 16.85
N GLY A 5 2.18 8.89 17.26
CA GLY A 5 2.74 7.60 16.81
C GLY A 5 2.53 7.25 15.32
N LEU A 6 2.68 5.97 14.96
CA LEU A 6 2.55 5.48 13.57
C LEU A 6 1.31 5.97 12.80
N PRO A 7 0.10 6.08 13.40
CA PRO A 7 -1.06 6.65 12.70
C PRO A 7 -0.86 8.10 12.23
N MET A 8 -0.16 8.92 13.02
CA MET A 8 0.14 10.30 12.64
C MET A 8 1.18 10.35 11.51
N LEU A 9 2.15 9.42 11.52
CA LEU A 9 3.10 9.26 10.42
C LEU A 9 2.37 8.83 9.14
N ASP A 10 1.49 7.84 9.21
CA ASP A 10 0.71 7.37 8.06
C ASP A 10 -0.12 8.53 7.47
N GLN A 11 -0.76 9.36 8.29
CA GLN A 11 -1.48 10.54 7.83
C GLN A 11 -0.53 11.56 7.16
N ARG A 12 0.62 11.85 7.76
CA ARG A 12 1.60 12.77 7.14
C ARG A 12 2.14 12.24 5.81
N ILE A 13 2.28 10.92 5.67
CA ILE A 13 2.70 10.28 4.43
C ILE A 13 1.64 10.50 3.35
N THR A 14 0.35 10.25 3.64
CA THR A 14 -0.73 10.33 2.64
C THR A 14 -0.95 11.74 2.08
N ASP A 15 -0.58 12.77 2.83
CA ASP A 15 -0.65 14.17 2.40
C ASP A 15 0.61 14.65 1.65
N CYS A 16 1.65 13.81 1.54
CA CYS A 16 2.94 14.22 0.99
C CYS A 16 2.91 14.48 -0.54
N ARG A 17 3.52 15.61 -0.93
CA ARG A 17 3.72 16.04 -2.33
C ARG A 17 5.16 16.43 -2.65
N ALA A 18 6.13 15.98 -1.85
CA ALA A 18 7.53 16.43 -1.92
C ALA A 18 8.30 16.02 -3.20
N CYS A 19 7.79 15.05 -3.97
CA CYS A 19 8.48 14.51 -5.15
C CYS A 19 7.67 14.81 -6.43
N PRO A 20 7.89 15.93 -7.13
CA PRO A 20 7.08 16.35 -8.27
C PRO A 20 6.89 15.25 -9.32
N ARG A 21 7.98 14.60 -9.75
CA ARG A 21 7.95 13.48 -10.70
C ARG A 21 7.01 12.34 -10.28
N LEU A 22 6.96 12.01 -8.99
CA LEU A 22 6.13 10.93 -8.47
C LEU A 22 4.68 11.37 -8.28
N VAL A 23 4.46 12.64 -7.93
CA VAL A 23 3.13 13.25 -7.84
C VAL A 23 2.47 13.27 -9.21
N ASP A 24 3.18 13.75 -10.23
CA ASP A 24 2.66 13.84 -11.59
C ASP A 24 2.30 12.44 -12.12
N TRP A 25 3.21 11.47 -11.92
CA TRP A 25 3.02 10.10 -12.39
C TRP A 25 1.87 9.38 -11.69
N ARG A 26 1.81 9.40 -10.34
CA ARG A 26 0.80 8.64 -9.59
C ARG A 26 -0.62 9.13 -9.91
N GLU A 27 -0.77 10.44 -10.11
CA GLU A 27 -2.04 11.08 -10.44
C GLU A 27 -2.42 10.86 -11.92
N GLU A 28 -1.45 10.89 -12.83
CA GLU A 28 -1.69 10.58 -14.24
C GLU A 28 -2.17 9.13 -14.42
N VAL A 29 -1.52 8.18 -13.76
CA VAL A 29 -1.97 6.78 -13.75
C VAL A 29 -3.36 6.64 -13.13
N ALA A 30 -3.68 7.42 -12.10
CA ALA A 30 -5.00 7.38 -11.46
C ALA A 30 -6.11 7.96 -12.36
N ARG A 31 -5.80 8.93 -13.22
CA ARG A 31 -6.72 9.49 -14.22
C ARG A 31 -6.90 8.59 -15.44
N THR A 32 -5.79 8.15 -16.03
CA THR A 32 -5.78 7.38 -17.28
C THR A 32 -6.23 5.94 -17.07
N LYS A 33 -5.79 5.33 -15.95
CA LYS A 33 -6.08 3.96 -15.54
C LYS A 33 -5.68 2.93 -16.59
N ARG A 34 -5.73 1.65 -16.19
CA ARG A 34 -5.69 0.53 -17.14
C ARG A 34 -7.12 0.14 -17.50
N ALA A 35 -7.37 -0.30 -18.73
CA ALA A 35 -8.71 -0.72 -19.19
C ALA A 35 -9.41 -1.71 -18.23
N ALA A 36 -8.67 -2.68 -17.68
CA ALA A 36 -9.19 -3.65 -16.71
C ALA A 36 -9.72 -3.02 -15.40
N PHE A 37 -9.38 -1.76 -15.13
CA PHE A 37 -9.74 -1.01 -13.93
C PHE A 37 -10.36 0.34 -14.26
N ALA A 38 -10.96 0.50 -15.45
CA ALA A 38 -11.51 1.78 -15.91
C ALA A 38 -12.54 2.37 -14.93
N ASP A 39 -13.39 1.51 -14.38
CA ASP A 39 -14.48 1.88 -13.46
C ASP A 39 -14.03 2.06 -12.00
N TRP A 40 -12.75 1.80 -11.70
CA TRP A 40 -12.23 1.94 -10.34
C TRP A 40 -11.92 3.40 -10.03
N THR A 41 -12.22 3.82 -8.81
CA THR A 41 -11.62 5.03 -8.24
C THR A 41 -10.25 4.66 -7.69
N TYR A 42 -9.20 5.26 -8.23
CA TYR A 42 -7.82 5.01 -7.78
C TYR A 42 -7.49 5.83 -6.54
N TRP A 43 -6.58 5.30 -5.72
CA TRP A 43 -6.03 6.01 -4.57
C TRP A 43 -5.23 7.26 -4.97
N GLY A 44 -4.35 7.16 -5.98
CA GLY A 44 -3.65 8.30 -6.60
C GLY A 44 -2.78 9.14 -5.64
N ARG A 45 -2.42 8.59 -4.48
CA ARG A 45 -1.76 9.28 -3.37
C ARG A 45 -0.61 8.42 -2.82
N PRO A 46 0.27 8.96 -1.96
CA PRO A 46 1.22 8.14 -1.21
C PRO A 46 0.47 7.04 -0.44
N VAL A 47 0.99 5.82 -0.48
CA VAL A 47 0.42 4.66 0.20
C VAL A 47 1.04 4.58 1.60
N PRO A 48 0.25 4.56 2.69
CA PRO A 48 0.80 4.44 4.05
C PRO A 48 1.27 3.01 4.34
N GLY A 49 1.93 2.80 5.48
CA GLY A 49 2.20 1.44 5.95
C GLY A 49 0.91 0.71 6.34
N PHE A 50 0.94 -0.62 6.38
CA PHE A 50 -0.23 -1.44 6.72
C PHE A 50 0.13 -2.56 7.71
N GLY A 51 -0.74 -2.82 8.67
CA GLY A 51 -0.53 -3.76 9.78
C GLY A 51 -0.44 -3.06 11.15
N PRO A 52 -0.44 -3.80 12.25
CA PRO A 52 -0.51 -3.25 13.58
C PRO A 52 0.76 -2.43 13.96
N PRO A 53 0.62 -1.40 14.82
CA PRO A 53 1.73 -0.53 15.20
C PRO A 53 2.75 -1.18 16.14
N ASP A 54 2.39 -2.28 16.80
CA ASP A 54 3.20 -3.10 17.70
C ASP A 54 3.72 -4.39 17.04
N ALA A 55 3.68 -4.46 15.70
CA ALA A 55 4.22 -5.58 14.94
C ALA A 55 5.69 -5.86 15.30
N SER A 56 6.02 -7.13 15.55
CA SER A 56 7.39 -7.58 15.82
C SER A 56 8.19 -7.85 14.55
N LEU A 57 7.51 -7.98 13.40
CA LEU A 57 8.11 -8.15 12.08
C LEU A 57 7.73 -6.99 11.15
N LEU A 58 8.73 -6.41 10.47
CA LEU A 58 8.54 -5.40 9.43
C LEU A 58 9.01 -5.95 8.08
N ILE A 59 8.14 -5.92 7.09
CA ILE A 59 8.45 -6.24 5.69
C ILE A 59 8.54 -4.94 4.90
N VAL A 60 9.67 -4.74 4.24
CA VAL A 60 9.96 -3.51 3.49
C VAL A 60 10.08 -3.84 2.00
N GLY A 61 9.15 -3.33 1.21
CA GLY A 61 9.19 -3.37 -0.25
C GLY A 61 10.04 -2.24 -0.84
N LEU A 62 9.87 -2.01 -2.14
CA LEU A 62 10.54 -0.91 -2.85
C LEU A 62 9.64 0.32 -2.99
N ALA A 63 8.52 0.18 -3.70
CA ALA A 63 7.54 1.22 -3.96
C ALA A 63 6.19 0.62 -4.41
N PRO A 64 5.05 1.35 -4.27
CA PRO A 64 3.77 0.90 -4.80
C PRO A 64 3.77 0.69 -6.32
N ALA A 65 3.14 -0.38 -6.78
CA ALA A 65 2.86 -0.55 -8.21
C ALA A 65 1.81 0.46 -8.70
N ALA A 66 1.95 0.89 -9.95
CA ALA A 66 1.06 1.85 -10.63
C ALA A 66 -0.42 1.43 -10.59
N HIS A 67 -0.70 0.13 -10.71
CA HIS A 67 -2.06 -0.44 -10.67
C HIS A 67 -2.30 -1.38 -9.47
N GLY A 68 -1.35 -1.45 -8.54
CA GLY A 68 -1.48 -2.13 -7.25
C GLY A 68 -1.77 -1.10 -6.16
N GLY A 69 -0.79 -0.82 -5.30
CA GLY A 69 -0.94 0.15 -4.21
C GLY A 69 -1.40 1.56 -4.64
N ASN A 70 -1.00 2.06 -5.82
CA ASN A 70 -1.50 3.37 -6.30
C ASN A 70 -2.99 3.33 -6.74
N ARG A 71 -3.51 2.14 -7.04
CA ARG A 71 -4.95 1.92 -7.26
C ARG A 71 -5.68 1.70 -5.95
N THR A 72 -5.17 0.81 -5.11
CA THR A 72 -5.90 0.25 -3.96
C THR A 72 -5.72 1.04 -2.66
N GLY A 73 -4.64 1.82 -2.54
CA GLY A 73 -4.32 2.59 -1.34
C GLY A 73 -3.73 1.78 -0.18
N ARG A 74 -3.45 0.48 -0.39
CA ARG A 74 -2.82 -0.39 0.62
C ARG A 74 -1.55 -1.02 0.03
N MET A 75 -0.49 -1.10 0.84
CA MET A 75 0.78 -1.70 0.43
C MET A 75 0.56 -3.13 -0.08
N PHE A 76 1.27 -3.48 -1.15
CA PHE A 76 1.22 -4.81 -1.78
C PHE A 76 -0.20 -5.31 -2.12
N THR A 77 -1.17 -4.43 -2.39
CA THR A 77 -2.58 -4.86 -2.63
C THR A 77 -2.98 -4.64 -4.08
N GLY A 78 -3.58 -5.65 -4.72
CA GLY A 78 -4.13 -5.55 -6.07
C GLY A 78 -3.12 -5.71 -7.22
N ASP A 79 -1.98 -6.36 -6.97
CA ASP A 79 -1.00 -6.79 -7.96
C ASP A 79 -0.40 -8.15 -7.61
N ARG A 80 0.32 -8.77 -8.55
CA ARG A 80 0.88 -10.13 -8.40
C ARG A 80 1.89 -10.25 -7.25
N SER A 81 2.63 -9.19 -6.92
CA SER A 81 3.59 -9.25 -5.80
C SER A 81 2.85 -9.38 -4.46
N GLY A 82 1.72 -8.68 -4.36
CA GLY A 82 0.76 -8.80 -3.28
C GLY A 82 0.18 -10.19 -3.12
N ASP A 83 -0.30 -10.78 -4.21
CA ASP A 83 -0.91 -12.11 -4.20
C ASP A 83 0.04 -13.15 -3.61
N VAL A 84 1.33 -13.11 -4.00
CA VAL A 84 2.35 -14.01 -3.45
C VAL A 84 2.63 -13.72 -1.99
N LEU A 85 2.79 -12.45 -1.61
CA LEU A 85 3.12 -12.06 -0.24
C LEU A 85 2.00 -12.44 0.74
N TYR A 86 0.76 -12.07 0.46
CA TYR A 86 -0.35 -12.29 1.39
C TYR A 86 -0.75 -13.76 1.49
N GLN A 87 -0.65 -14.54 0.40
CA GLN A 87 -0.79 -15.99 0.48
C GLN A 87 0.27 -16.59 1.41
N ALA A 88 1.55 -16.22 1.23
CA ALA A 88 2.62 -16.75 2.06
C ALA A 88 2.46 -16.36 3.54
N LEU A 89 2.03 -15.13 3.84
CA LEU A 89 1.74 -14.69 5.21
C LEU A 89 0.56 -15.45 5.81
N TYR A 90 -0.49 -15.71 5.04
CA TYR A 90 -1.62 -16.52 5.47
C TYR A 90 -1.21 -17.97 5.78
N ASP A 91 -0.41 -18.58 4.92
CA ASP A 91 0.07 -19.97 5.08
C ASP A 91 0.86 -20.18 6.38
N VAL A 92 1.53 -19.14 6.88
CA VAL A 92 2.27 -19.17 8.15
C VAL A 92 1.51 -18.56 9.33
N GLY A 93 0.22 -18.23 9.16
CA GLY A 93 -0.64 -17.71 10.23
C GLY A 93 -0.40 -16.25 10.62
N LEU A 94 0.18 -15.45 9.73
CA LEU A 94 0.49 -14.02 9.93
C LEU A 94 -0.49 -13.07 9.21
N ALA A 95 -1.48 -13.59 8.50
CA ALA A 95 -2.57 -12.84 7.87
C ALA A 95 -3.92 -13.53 8.09
N SER A 96 -5.01 -12.76 8.18
CA SER A 96 -6.36 -13.30 8.39
C SER A 96 -6.96 -14.01 7.17
N GLN A 97 -6.48 -13.67 5.97
CA GLN A 97 -6.94 -14.24 4.71
C GLN A 97 -5.81 -14.23 3.66
N PRO A 98 -5.86 -15.11 2.63
CA PRO A 98 -4.80 -15.22 1.64
C PRO A 98 -4.82 -14.12 0.55
N THR A 99 -5.92 -13.38 0.42
CA THR A 99 -6.12 -12.44 -0.68
C THR A 99 -6.19 -10.99 -0.21
N ALA A 100 -5.67 -10.08 -1.03
CA ALA A 100 -5.70 -8.64 -0.80
C ALA A 100 -6.16 -7.91 -2.07
N VAL A 101 -7.43 -7.53 -2.10
CA VAL A 101 -8.11 -6.97 -3.27
C VAL A 101 -8.31 -5.47 -3.15
N ARG A 102 -8.71 -4.98 -1.96
CA ARG A 102 -9.02 -3.56 -1.69
C ARG A 102 -8.60 -3.19 -0.26
N ALA A 103 -8.43 -1.91 0.03
CA ALA A 103 -8.05 -1.49 1.38
C ALA A 103 -9.09 -1.86 2.46
N ASP A 104 -10.36 -2.00 2.08
CA ASP A 104 -11.52 -2.26 2.95
C ASP A 104 -12.02 -3.71 2.92
N ASP A 105 -11.21 -4.65 2.41
CA ASP A 105 -11.60 -6.06 2.23
C ASP A 105 -11.50 -6.94 3.48
N GLY A 106 -11.24 -6.36 4.66
CA GLY A 106 -11.18 -7.09 5.94
C GLY A 106 -9.89 -7.87 6.20
N LEU A 107 -8.88 -7.80 5.32
CA LEU A 107 -7.57 -8.36 5.60
C LEU A 107 -6.95 -7.69 6.84
N GLU A 108 -6.44 -8.50 7.75
CA GLU A 108 -5.67 -8.10 8.93
C GLU A 108 -4.32 -8.82 8.93
N LEU A 109 -3.27 -8.12 9.38
CA LEU A 109 -1.94 -8.70 9.61
C LEU A 109 -1.71 -8.93 11.10
N LEU A 110 -1.15 -10.09 11.44
CA LEU A 110 -0.96 -10.54 12.81
C LEU A 110 0.52 -10.48 13.17
N GLY A 111 0.92 -9.47 13.96
CA GLY A 111 2.33 -9.27 14.34
C GLY A 111 3.27 -8.84 13.21
N VAL A 112 2.74 -8.53 12.02
CA VAL A 112 3.49 -8.10 10.84
C VAL A 112 3.02 -6.74 10.35
N ARG A 113 3.95 -5.85 10.03
CA ARG A 113 3.67 -4.60 9.32
C ARG A 113 4.40 -4.60 7.98
N VAL A 114 3.77 -4.05 6.95
CA VAL A 114 4.34 -3.89 5.60
C VAL A 114 4.49 -2.40 5.27
N THR A 115 5.58 -2.02 4.63
CA THR A 115 5.84 -0.65 4.17
C THR A 115 6.77 -0.61 2.95
N SER A 116 7.15 0.58 2.49
CA SER A 116 8.15 0.80 1.45
C SER A 116 8.88 2.13 1.69
N PRO A 117 10.17 2.27 1.32
CA PRO A 117 10.92 3.51 1.47
C PRO A 117 10.40 4.61 0.52
N VAL A 118 9.84 4.23 -0.63
CA VAL A 118 9.14 5.15 -1.54
C VAL A 118 7.64 4.86 -1.44
N HIS A 119 6.88 5.84 -0.98
CA HIS A 119 5.43 5.68 -0.78
C HIS A 119 4.57 6.03 -1.99
N CYS A 120 5.15 6.53 -3.08
CA CYS A 120 4.44 6.83 -4.34
C CYS A 120 4.85 5.86 -5.43
N ALA A 121 3.93 5.52 -6.33
CA ALA A 121 4.31 4.75 -7.51
C ALA A 121 5.32 5.54 -8.36
N PRO A 122 6.48 4.96 -8.69
CA PRO A 122 7.42 5.58 -9.63
C PRO A 122 7.06 5.20 -11.09
N PRO A 123 7.41 6.06 -12.07
CA PRO A 123 7.56 5.66 -13.46
C PRO A 123 8.54 4.49 -13.60
N ALA A 124 8.32 3.65 -14.61
CA ALA A 124 9.25 2.59 -15.01
C ALA A 124 10.58 3.14 -15.54
#